data_AF-A0A9J7HTQ3-F1
#
_entry.id   AF-A0A9J7HTQ3-F1
#
_cell.length_a   1.000
_cell.length_b   1.000
_cell.length_c   1.000
_cell.angle_alpha   90.00
_cell.angle_beta   90.00
_cell.angle_gamma   90.00
#
_symmetry.space_group_name_H-M   'P 1'
#
loop_
_entity.id
_entity.type
_entity.pdbx_description
1 polymer ?
#
loop_
_entity_poly.entity_id
_entity_poly.type
_entity_poly.pdbx_seq_one_letter_code
_entity_poly.pdbx_strand_id
1 'polypeptide(L)'
;MTPDHQQHEPTPGVNVGTTNIPSVGEVSVWDFAGQSEYAVTHSMFMDAENTIFVVLYSIMDDIRTQEKKVHWWLCFIKSCNTKSKPNVILVASHADLAVAGGHQRATSLLELMTSEFKDHLDISDEVFLLDCRKTRQTDMWRLKHLLIRLKAQLLTHQRAIPKLCAEIIKCLPKWTKEKCSPKCPVFRWTEYKEAVKEIDRLAEEDFLMASSQYLNQLGEILLVSSTTEPIVVLEPNWLCTDVFGKVMAPENFPIHLRRREGIGIVTKDEIQKVFKDVTTDVDLLITLLQEFQLCHTFDGQEFIIPGLLTQIMPPEKWQPTADPAKTVYFGKQVQCADTTDMFSFGFFPRVQTRLMRQLKNRPLLWRDGAKCFDWNVESLIKLSADGRAVNICVRSEQADKPSCRQMLALIENILTNELDECSPGTTTEERVLSARALREHREEVYSYSMDKIDKAKEEDGIVHHDILGFSEDVDDLLYGERDDEEEEQGAVGNRVQQKIVGGYGNTIINPGEGSVVNVYHGAVGAIGAIGRLQLEDNVSETSSDRLALE
;
A
#
# COMPACT_ATOMS: atom_id res chain seq x y z
N MET A 1 30.39 -29.07 2.81
CA MET A 1 30.94 -27.77 3.24
C MET A 1 30.05 -27.27 4.36
N THR A 2 30.60 -27.07 5.55
CA THR A 2 29.86 -26.48 6.67
C THR A 2 29.62 -25.00 6.37
N PRO A 3 28.41 -24.45 6.61
CA PRO A 3 28.06 -23.06 6.24
C PRO A 3 28.61 -22.00 7.20
N ASP A 4 29.43 -22.36 8.19
CA ASP A 4 29.68 -21.52 9.38
C ASP A 4 30.50 -20.24 9.14
N HIS A 5 30.92 -19.96 7.90
CA HIS A 5 31.70 -18.74 7.55
C HIS A 5 31.25 -18.03 6.27
N GLN A 6 30.02 -18.26 5.77
CA GLN A 6 29.51 -17.35 4.74
C GLN A 6 29.21 -16.00 5.39
N GLN A 7 29.92 -14.97 4.94
CA GLN A 7 29.63 -13.59 5.29
C GLN A 7 28.18 -13.31 4.85
N HIS A 8 27.31 -12.96 5.79
CA HIS A 8 25.91 -12.70 5.51
C HIS A 8 25.80 -11.53 4.52
N GLU A 9 25.39 -11.80 3.29
CA GLU A 9 24.99 -10.78 2.33
C GLU A 9 23.53 -10.39 2.63
N PRO A 10 23.27 -9.13 3.03
CA PRO A 10 21.92 -8.69 3.27
C PRO A 10 21.14 -8.59 1.95
N THR A 11 19.89 -9.05 1.96
CA THR A 11 18.97 -8.93 0.82
C THR A 11 18.75 -7.44 0.48
N PRO A 12 18.96 -7.00 -0.78
CA PRO A 12 18.64 -5.64 -1.20
C PRO A 12 17.16 -5.55 -1.57
N GLY A 13 16.34 -4.85 -0.79
CA GLY A 13 14.91 -4.71 -1.09
C GLY A 13 14.17 -6.03 -0.96
N VAL A 14 13.67 -6.55 -2.08
CA VAL A 14 12.99 -7.85 -2.13
C VAL A 14 13.65 -8.72 -3.19
N ASN A 15 14.08 -9.91 -2.79
CA ASN A 15 14.57 -10.93 -3.72
C ASN A 15 13.44 -11.91 -4.03
N VAL A 16 13.04 -11.95 -5.29
CA VAL A 16 11.97 -12.80 -5.79
C VAL A 16 12.59 -13.98 -6.53
N GLY A 17 12.04 -15.17 -6.43
CA GLY A 17 12.58 -16.29 -7.19
C GLY A 17 11.66 -17.47 -7.25
N THR A 18 11.54 -18.05 -8.44
CA THR A 18 10.85 -19.33 -8.60
C THR A 18 11.78 -20.47 -8.22
N THR A 19 11.32 -21.34 -7.33
CA THR A 19 12.07 -22.52 -6.90
C THR A 19 11.16 -23.72 -6.75
N ASN A 20 11.72 -24.91 -6.95
CA ASN A 20 11.02 -26.16 -6.72
C ASN A 20 11.44 -26.74 -5.37
N ILE A 21 10.55 -26.63 -4.38
CA ILE A 21 10.78 -27.19 -3.06
C ILE A 21 10.41 -28.68 -3.09
N PRO A 22 11.30 -29.61 -2.70
CA PRO A 22 11.01 -31.03 -2.71
C PRO A 22 9.69 -31.37 -1.99
N SER A 23 8.83 -32.14 -2.66
CA SER A 23 7.47 -32.52 -2.24
C SER A 23 6.42 -31.41 -2.25
N VAL A 24 6.79 -30.15 -2.07
CA VAL A 24 5.87 -29.00 -2.16
C VAL A 24 5.63 -28.60 -3.63
N GLY A 25 6.62 -28.79 -4.49
CA GLY A 25 6.60 -28.43 -5.90
C GLY A 25 7.09 -26.99 -6.15
N GLU A 26 6.76 -26.47 -7.33
CA GLU A 26 7.11 -25.12 -7.75
C GLU A 26 6.37 -24.06 -6.93
N VAL A 27 7.11 -23.05 -6.48
CA VAL A 27 6.63 -21.88 -5.72
C VAL A 27 7.46 -20.66 -6.09
N SER A 28 6.85 -19.47 -6.00
CA SER A 28 7.58 -18.21 -5.97
C SER A 28 7.92 -17.87 -4.52
N VAL A 29 9.19 -17.58 -4.24
CA VAL A 29 9.69 -17.20 -2.92
C VAL A 29 10.09 -15.74 -2.96
N TRP A 30 9.52 -14.96 -2.03
CA TRP A 30 9.76 -13.54 -1.88
C TRP A 30 10.47 -13.33 -0.54
N ASP A 31 11.77 -13.03 -0.60
CA ASP A 31 12.59 -12.73 0.56
C ASP A 31 12.62 -11.22 0.79
N PHE A 32 11.84 -10.76 1.76
CA PHE A 32 11.73 -9.37 2.16
C PHE A 32 12.86 -9.02 3.12
N ALA A 33 13.68 -8.03 2.75
CA ALA A 33 14.78 -7.60 3.59
C ALA A 33 14.30 -7.01 4.93
N GLY A 34 14.95 -7.38 6.03
CA GLY A 34 14.54 -6.97 7.39
C GLY A 34 14.89 -5.53 7.77
N GLN A 35 15.54 -4.76 6.90
CA GLN A 35 15.87 -3.35 7.16
C GLN A 35 14.65 -2.47 6.90
N SER A 36 14.35 -1.59 7.87
CA SER A 36 13.15 -0.75 7.86
C SER A 36 13.04 0.20 6.67
N GLU A 37 14.17 0.59 6.08
CA GLU A 37 14.25 1.48 4.94
C GLU A 37 13.54 0.88 3.71
N TYR A 38 13.54 -0.45 3.56
CA TYR A 38 12.86 -1.14 2.46
C TYR A 38 11.36 -1.34 2.70
N ALA A 39 10.86 -1.10 3.91
CA ALA A 39 9.45 -1.35 4.24
C ALA A 39 8.49 -0.53 3.36
N VAL A 40 8.90 0.65 2.89
CA VAL A 40 8.14 1.47 1.93
C VAL A 40 7.80 0.66 0.67
N THR A 41 8.79 -0.04 0.10
CA THR A 41 8.63 -0.83 -1.12
C THR A 41 8.04 -2.21 -0.86
N HIS A 42 8.20 -2.77 0.34
CA HIS A 42 7.61 -4.06 0.71
C HIS A 42 6.08 -4.05 0.62
N SER A 43 5.46 -2.95 1.05
CA SER A 43 4.01 -2.77 1.00
C SER A 43 3.41 -2.96 -0.40
N MET A 44 4.21 -2.72 -1.46
CA MET A 44 3.79 -2.83 -2.86
C MET A 44 3.59 -4.27 -3.34
N PHE A 45 4.08 -5.26 -2.57
CA PHE A 45 4.15 -6.66 -2.97
C PHE A 45 3.55 -7.63 -1.94
N MET A 46 2.92 -7.10 -0.87
CA MET A 46 2.38 -7.91 0.22
C MET A 46 0.91 -8.34 0.03
N ASP A 47 0.20 -7.83 -0.98
CA ASP A 47 -1.18 -8.21 -1.31
C ASP A 47 -1.20 -9.12 -2.55
N ALA A 48 -0.63 -10.31 -2.42
CA ALA A 48 -0.56 -11.30 -3.51
C ALA A 48 -1.53 -12.46 -3.25
N GLU A 49 -2.21 -12.93 -4.31
CA GLU A 49 -3.11 -14.09 -4.23
C GLU A 49 -2.34 -15.39 -3.94
N ASN A 50 -2.99 -16.35 -3.29
CA ASN A 50 -2.42 -17.67 -2.99
C ASN A 50 -1.11 -17.61 -2.19
N THR A 51 -0.97 -16.61 -1.33
CA THR A 51 0.24 -16.36 -0.54
C THR A 51 0.20 -17.06 0.81
N ILE A 52 1.36 -17.56 1.23
CA ILE A 52 1.63 -18.04 2.59
C ILE A 52 2.78 -17.21 3.16
N PHE A 53 2.52 -16.48 4.24
CA PHE A 53 3.54 -15.71 4.94
C PHE A 53 4.28 -16.58 5.94
N VAL A 54 5.61 -16.58 5.90
CA VAL A 54 6.45 -17.25 6.89
C VAL A 54 7.20 -16.18 7.68
N VAL A 55 6.77 -15.92 8.91
CA VAL A 55 7.41 -14.94 9.79
C VAL A 55 8.50 -15.65 10.60
N LEU A 56 9.75 -15.39 10.22
CA LEU A 56 10.94 -15.90 10.88
C LEU A 56 11.36 -14.96 12.01
N TYR A 57 11.51 -15.50 13.22
CA TYR A 57 12.03 -14.74 14.36
C TYR A 57 13.14 -15.52 15.08
N SER A 58 13.98 -14.82 15.83
CA SER A 58 15.09 -15.43 16.56
C SER A 58 14.64 -15.87 17.94
N ILE A 59 14.82 -17.16 18.28
CA ILE A 59 14.57 -17.65 19.64
C ILE A 59 15.60 -17.11 20.66
N MET A 60 16.68 -16.51 20.17
CA MET A 60 17.76 -15.94 20.98
C MET A 60 17.42 -14.54 21.49
N ASP A 61 16.47 -13.86 20.85
CA ASP A 61 15.98 -12.57 21.34
C ASP A 61 15.29 -12.76 22.70
N ASP A 62 15.27 -11.71 23.53
CA ASP A 62 14.47 -11.74 24.76
C ASP A 62 12.96 -11.75 24.42
N ILE A 63 12.13 -12.20 25.36
CA ILE A 63 10.69 -12.41 25.15
C ILE A 63 10.01 -11.14 24.61
N ARG A 64 10.31 -9.97 25.17
CA ARG A 64 9.68 -8.71 24.75
C ARG A 64 10.11 -8.33 23.33
N THR A 65 11.36 -8.58 22.97
CA THR A 65 11.85 -8.34 21.61
C THR A 65 11.22 -9.30 20.60
N GLN A 66 11.02 -10.58 20.95
CA GLN A 66 10.31 -11.54 20.10
C GLN A 66 8.86 -11.09 19.86
N GLU A 67 8.13 -10.78 20.94
CA GLU A 67 6.75 -10.27 20.88
C GLU A 67 6.67 -9.03 19.99
N LYS A 68 7.50 -8.01 20.26
CA LYS A 68 7.50 -6.75 19.49
C LYS A 68 7.77 -6.97 18.00
N LYS A 69 8.77 -7.78 17.64
CA LYS A 69 9.14 -8.01 16.24
C LYS A 69 8.08 -8.83 15.49
N VAL A 70 7.56 -9.89 16.11
CA VAL A 70 6.53 -10.73 15.49
C VAL A 70 5.23 -9.93 15.35
N HIS A 71 4.78 -9.27 16.41
CA HIS A 71 3.61 -8.39 16.36
C HIS A 71 3.72 -7.35 15.24
N TRP A 72 4.88 -6.69 15.11
CA TRP A 72 5.12 -5.72 14.05
C TRP A 72 4.95 -6.31 12.65
N TRP A 73 5.50 -7.51 12.38
CA TRP A 73 5.32 -8.18 11.08
C TRP A 73 3.87 -8.58 10.83
N LEU A 74 3.15 -9.04 11.85
CA LEU A 74 1.73 -9.41 11.73
C LEU A 74 0.85 -8.19 11.44
N CYS A 75 1.08 -7.08 12.13
CA CYS A 75 0.44 -5.80 11.80
C CYS A 75 0.77 -5.37 10.36
N PHE A 76 2.02 -5.54 9.91
CA PHE A 76 2.41 -5.12 8.57
C PHE A 76 1.73 -5.96 7.49
N ILE A 77 1.70 -7.29 7.67
CA ILE A 77 0.95 -8.22 6.81
C ILE A 77 -0.54 -7.83 6.79
N LYS A 78 -1.14 -7.64 7.97
CA LYS A 78 -2.54 -7.20 8.09
C LYS A 78 -2.77 -5.91 7.31
N SER A 79 -1.97 -4.87 7.56
CA SER A 79 -2.14 -3.55 6.95
C SER A 79 -2.15 -3.61 5.42
N CYS A 80 -1.41 -4.52 4.80
CA CYS A 80 -1.31 -4.60 3.35
C CYS A 80 -2.43 -5.43 2.69
N ASN A 81 -3.25 -6.20 3.43
CA ASN A 81 -4.16 -7.20 2.86
C ASN A 81 -5.63 -6.92 3.20
N THR A 82 -6.52 -6.84 2.20
CA THR A 82 -7.96 -6.54 2.40
C THR A 82 -8.93 -7.72 2.33
N LYS A 83 -8.53 -8.84 1.72
CA LYS A 83 -9.51 -9.71 1.04
C LYS A 83 -9.67 -11.12 1.56
N SER A 84 -8.96 -11.47 2.61
CA SER A 84 -9.11 -12.71 3.37
C SER A 84 -8.12 -12.66 4.51
N LYS A 85 -8.33 -13.49 5.53
CA LYS A 85 -7.31 -13.70 6.55
C LYS A 85 -6.07 -14.31 5.89
N PRO A 86 -4.93 -13.60 5.80
CA PRO A 86 -3.72 -14.13 5.20
C PRO A 86 -3.25 -15.37 5.97
N ASN A 87 -2.74 -16.37 5.25
CA ASN A 87 -2.18 -17.57 5.87
C ASN A 87 -0.78 -17.24 6.42
N VAL A 88 -0.58 -17.42 7.73
CA VAL A 88 0.68 -17.07 8.39
C VAL A 88 1.24 -18.27 9.16
N ILE A 89 2.54 -18.49 9.03
CA ILE A 89 3.30 -19.49 9.78
C ILE A 89 4.38 -18.77 10.58
N LEU A 90 4.39 -18.96 11.90
CA LEU A 90 5.46 -18.47 12.77
C LEU A 90 6.58 -19.51 12.88
N VAL A 91 7.82 -19.10 12.65
CA VAL A 91 8.98 -19.99 12.71
C VAL A 91 10.07 -19.39 13.60
N ALA A 92 10.35 -20.07 14.71
CA ALA A 92 11.48 -19.75 15.57
C ALA A 92 12.76 -20.33 14.97
N SER A 93 13.73 -19.47 14.66
CA SER A 93 15.06 -19.84 14.17
C SER A 93 16.06 -20.04 15.32
N HIS A 94 17.28 -20.51 15.00
CA HIS A 94 18.39 -20.72 15.93
C HIS A 94 18.10 -21.79 17.01
N ALA A 95 17.39 -22.86 16.64
CA ALA A 95 17.13 -23.98 17.55
C ALA A 95 18.40 -24.62 18.12
N ASP A 96 19.50 -24.56 17.39
CA ASP A 96 20.82 -25.06 17.82
C ASP A 96 21.42 -24.27 18.98
N LEU A 97 21.01 -23.02 19.16
CA LEU A 97 21.46 -22.14 20.24
C LEU A 97 20.41 -22.00 21.35
N ALA A 98 19.23 -22.60 21.17
CA ALA A 98 18.14 -22.48 22.12
C ALA A 98 18.50 -23.17 23.46
N VAL A 99 18.42 -22.40 24.54
CA VAL A 99 18.44 -22.93 25.91
C VAL A 99 17.17 -23.73 26.23
N ALA A 100 17.22 -24.51 27.32
CA ALA A 100 16.06 -25.24 27.82
C ALA A 100 14.82 -24.33 27.90
N GLY A 101 13.69 -24.79 27.35
CA GLY A 101 12.45 -24.01 27.28
C GLY A 101 12.23 -23.22 25.97
N GLY A 102 13.11 -23.35 24.96
CA GLY A 102 12.89 -22.72 23.64
C GLY A 102 11.52 -23.04 23.02
N HIS A 103 11.11 -24.32 23.04
CA HIS A 103 9.78 -24.72 22.56
C HIS A 103 8.65 -24.05 23.33
N GLN A 104 8.71 -24.04 24.68
CA GLN A 104 7.68 -23.40 25.50
C GLN A 104 7.56 -21.90 25.20
N ARG A 105 8.68 -21.20 25.01
CA ARG A 105 8.67 -19.78 24.62
C ARG A 105 8.02 -19.58 23.26
N ALA A 106 8.35 -20.43 22.28
CA ALA A 106 7.74 -20.37 20.95
C ALA A 106 6.23 -20.66 21.01
N THR A 107 5.80 -21.64 21.82
CA THR A 107 4.37 -21.92 22.08
C THR A 107 3.65 -20.71 22.66
N SER A 108 4.19 -20.10 23.73
CA SER A 108 3.54 -18.96 24.37
C SER A 108 3.43 -17.74 23.45
N LEU A 109 4.44 -17.50 22.60
CA LEU A 109 4.37 -16.44 21.60
C LEU A 109 3.30 -16.74 20.54
N LEU A 110 3.22 -17.98 20.06
CA LEU A 110 2.21 -18.39 19.10
C LEU A 110 0.79 -18.23 19.66
N GLU A 111 0.55 -18.66 20.90
CA GLU A 111 -0.75 -18.52 21.57
C GLU A 111 -1.16 -17.05 21.70
N LEU A 112 -0.22 -16.19 22.10
CA LEU A 112 -0.45 -14.74 22.22
C LEU A 112 -0.84 -14.13 20.87
N MET A 113 -0.02 -14.35 19.83
CA MET A 113 -0.25 -13.78 18.50
C MET A 113 -1.51 -14.33 17.84
N THR A 114 -1.81 -15.62 18.02
CA THR A 114 -3.04 -16.24 17.50
C THR A 114 -4.28 -15.67 18.18
N SER A 115 -4.21 -15.38 19.48
CA SER A 115 -5.31 -14.74 20.20
C SER A 115 -5.52 -13.29 19.77
N GLU A 116 -4.44 -12.53 19.60
CA GLU A 116 -4.49 -11.11 19.26
C GLU A 116 -4.96 -10.87 17.81
N PHE A 117 -4.51 -11.69 16.85
CA PHE A 117 -4.82 -11.52 15.43
C PHE A 117 -5.93 -12.47 14.91
N LYS A 118 -6.69 -13.12 15.80
CA LYS A 118 -7.67 -14.16 15.49
C LYS A 118 -8.66 -13.77 14.38
N ASP A 119 -9.11 -12.52 14.38
CA ASP A 119 -10.10 -12.02 13.44
C ASP A 119 -9.50 -11.44 12.15
N HIS A 120 -8.17 -11.41 12.04
CA HIS A 120 -7.45 -10.75 10.97
C HIS A 120 -6.53 -11.66 10.17
N LEU A 121 -5.91 -12.67 10.79
CA LEU A 121 -4.93 -13.56 10.17
C LEU A 121 -5.25 -15.03 10.45
N ASP A 122 -4.97 -15.91 9.50
CA ASP A 122 -5.07 -17.36 9.65
C ASP A 122 -3.69 -17.89 10.07
N ILE A 123 -3.37 -17.74 11.36
CA ILE A 123 -2.10 -18.18 11.93
C ILE A 123 -2.14 -19.68 12.22
N SER A 124 -1.18 -20.43 11.69
CA SER A 124 -1.00 -21.86 11.95
C SER A 124 -0.78 -22.13 13.45
N ASP A 125 -1.51 -23.10 14.00
CA ASP A 125 -1.43 -23.56 15.39
C ASP A 125 -0.18 -24.42 15.69
N GLU A 126 0.58 -24.80 14.67
CA GLU A 126 1.82 -25.56 14.82
C GLU A 126 3.02 -24.71 15.24
N VAL A 127 3.76 -25.18 16.25
CA VAL A 127 5.04 -24.60 16.67
C VAL A 127 6.20 -25.21 15.87
N PHE A 128 7.02 -24.34 15.29
CA PHE A 128 8.25 -24.69 14.56
C PHE A 128 9.47 -24.05 15.21
N LEU A 129 10.41 -24.88 15.71
CA LEU A 129 11.71 -24.42 16.22
C LEU A 129 12.83 -25.05 15.40
N LEU A 130 13.44 -24.27 14.50
CA LEU A 130 14.34 -24.75 13.46
C LEU A 130 15.79 -24.32 13.65
N ASP A 131 16.71 -25.26 13.44
CA ASP A 131 18.08 -24.94 13.01
C ASP A 131 18.04 -24.83 11.48
N CYS A 132 17.92 -23.60 10.98
CA CYS A 132 17.71 -23.30 9.56
C CYS A 132 18.84 -23.82 8.64
N ARG A 133 19.98 -24.24 9.19
CA ARG A 133 21.08 -24.87 8.44
C ARG A 133 20.84 -26.35 8.16
N LYS A 134 19.90 -26.99 8.86
CA LYS A 134 19.62 -28.44 8.79
C LYS A 134 18.27 -28.71 8.13
N THR A 135 18.31 -29.13 6.87
CA THR A 135 17.11 -29.41 6.05
C THR A 135 16.44 -30.77 6.32
N ARG A 136 17.06 -31.62 7.15
CA ARG A 136 16.62 -33.00 7.44
C ARG A 136 16.26 -33.20 8.93
N GLN A 137 15.51 -32.25 9.50
CA GLN A 137 14.98 -32.35 10.87
C GLN A 137 13.47 -32.53 10.88
N THR A 138 12.93 -33.08 11.97
CA THR A 138 11.49 -33.35 12.16
C THR A 138 10.64 -32.11 11.92
N ASP A 139 10.99 -30.96 12.50
CA ASP A 139 10.21 -29.74 12.34
C ASP A 139 10.29 -29.16 10.93
N MET A 140 11.41 -29.33 10.23
CA MET A 140 11.51 -28.95 8.81
C MET A 140 10.61 -29.83 7.93
N TRP A 141 10.47 -31.11 8.26
CA TRP A 141 9.50 -32.00 7.60
C TRP A 141 8.06 -31.57 7.89
N ARG A 142 7.74 -31.26 9.16
CA ARG A 142 6.42 -30.76 9.55
C ARG A 142 6.07 -29.47 8.80
N LEU A 143 7.01 -28.52 8.71
CA LEU A 143 6.82 -27.28 7.96
C LEU A 143 6.52 -27.56 6.47
N LYS A 144 7.27 -28.46 5.83
CA LYS A 144 6.98 -28.88 4.44
C LYS A 144 5.60 -29.51 4.29
N HIS A 145 5.18 -30.35 5.23
CA HIS A 145 3.84 -30.96 5.22
C HIS A 145 2.75 -29.90 5.36
N LEU A 146 2.93 -28.91 6.24
CA LEU A 146 2.02 -27.77 6.38
C LEU A 146 1.94 -26.96 5.08
N LEU A 147 3.08 -26.65 4.46
CA LEU A 147 3.13 -25.96 3.17
C LEU A 147 2.40 -26.74 2.06
N ILE A 148 2.55 -28.07 1.99
CA ILE A 148 1.81 -28.91 1.05
C ILE A 148 0.29 -28.77 1.27
N ARG A 149 -0.14 -28.83 2.54
CA ARG A 149 -1.57 -28.74 2.90
C ARG A 149 -2.15 -27.38 2.54
N LEU A 150 -1.50 -26.29 2.96
CA LEU A 150 -1.93 -24.92 2.68
C LEU A 150 -1.93 -24.63 1.18
N LYS A 151 -0.88 -25.05 0.46
CA LYS A 151 -0.83 -24.95 -1.00
C LYS A 151 -2.01 -25.68 -1.63
N ALA A 152 -2.30 -26.93 -1.26
CA ALA A 152 -3.44 -27.65 -1.81
C ALA A 152 -4.78 -26.93 -1.55
N GLN A 153 -4.96 -26.31 -0.38
CA GLN A 153 -6.14 -25.52 -0.03
C GLN A 153 -6.26 -24.26 -0.90
N LEU A 154 -5.18 -23.47 -1.00
CA LEU A 154 -5.15 -22.25 -1.81
C LEU A 154 -5.41 -22.54 -3.30
N LEU A 155 -4.83 -23.63 -3.83
CA LEU A 155 -4.98 -24.01 -5.23
C LEU A 155 -6.31 -24.75 -5.53
N THR A 156 -7.17 -25.04 -4.54
CA THR A 156 -8.36 -25.91 -4.72
C THR A 156 -9.33 -25.37 -5.78
N HIS A 157 -9.45 -24.05 -5.90
CA HIS A 157 -10.32 -23.38 -6.88
C HIS A 157 -9.55 -22.68 -7.99
N GLN A 158 -8.24 -22.90 -8.09
CA GLN A 158 -7.43 -22.22 -9.09
C GLN A 158 -7.69 -22.80 -10.48
N ARG A 159 -7.99 -21.90 -11.42
CA ARG A 159 -8.18 -22.25 -12.83
C ARG A 159 -6.83 -22.57 -13.47
N ALA A 160 -6.86 -23.41 -14.51
CA ALA A 160 -5.68 -23.66 -15.33
C ALA A 160 -5.16 -22.35 -15.94
N ILE A 161 -3.82 -22.22 -16.01
CA ILE A 161 -3.16 -21.06 -16.63
C ILE A 161 -3.62 -20.94 -18.09
N PRO A 162 -4.11 -19.76 -18.53
CA PRO A 162 -4.48 -19.54 -19.92
C PRO A 162 -3.30 -19.81 -20.87
N LYS A 163 -3.59 -20.39 -22.05
CA LYS A 163 -2.56 -20.78 -23.01
C LYS A 163 -1.66 -19.60 -23.40
N LEU A 164 -2.24 -18.42 -23.64
CA LEU A 164 -1.48 -17.22 -23.98
C LEU A 164 -0.49 -16.85 -22.87
N CYS A 165 -0.94 -16.82 -21.61
CA CYS A 165 -0.09 -16.54 -20.45
C CYS A 165 1.09 -17.52 -20.36
N ALA A 166 0.83 -18.82 -20.53
CA ALA A 166 1.87 -19.85 -20.52
C ALA A 166 2.92 -19.67 -21.63
N GLU A 167 2.51 -19.23 -22.82
CA GLU A 167 3.44 -18.94 -23.93
C GLU A 167 4.22 -17.63 -23.71
N ILE A 168 3.58 -16.61 -23.13
CA ILE A 168 4.26 -15.36 -22.74
C ILE A 168 5.38 -15.66 -21.74
N ILE A 169 5.09 -16.40 -20.65
CA ILE A 169 6.09 -16.77 -19.63
C ILE A 169 7.33 -17.43 -20.26
N LYS A 170 7.12 -18.36 -21.21
CA LYS A 170 8.23 -19.02 -21.92
C LYS A 170 9.07 -18.05 -22.75
N CYS A 171 8.47 -16.96 -23.25
CA CYS A 171 9.13 -15.98 -24.10
C CYS A 171 9.82 -14.86 -23.32
N LEU A 172 9.44 -14.59 -22.06
CA LEU A 172 10.00 -13.50 -21.24
C LEU A 172 11.55 -13.48 -21.25
N PRO A 173 12.27 -14.60 -21.00
CA PRO A 173 13.74 -14.57 -20.99
C PRO A 173 14.34 -14.19 -22.34
N LYS A 174 13.69 -14.60 -23.43
CA LYS A 174 14.10 -14.26 -24.80
C LYS A 174 13.86 -12.79 -25.08
N TRP A 175 12.70 -12.25 -24.72
CA TRP A 175 12.36 -10.84 -24.92
C TRP A 175 13.28 -9.92 -24.14
N THR A 176 13.56 -10.22 -22.87
CA THR A 176 14.51 -9.49 -22.04
C THR A 176 15.90 -9.41 -22.68
N LYS A 177 16.35 -10.49 -23.33
CA LYS A 177 17.69 -10.56 -23.94
C LYS A 177 17.77 -9.91 -25.32
N GLU A 178 16.73 -10.06 -26.15
CA GLU A 178 16.80 -9.74 -27.58
C GLU A 178 16.05 -8.46 -27.96
N LYS A 179 15.06 -8.02 -27.17
CA LYS A 179 14.14 -6.94 -27.53
C LYS A 179 14.19 -5.74 -26.59
N CYS A 180 14.68 -5.92 -25.36
CA CYS A 180 14.81 -4.84 -24.40
C CYS A 180 16.09 -4.03 -24.58
N SER A 181 16.07 -2.78 -24.11
CA SER A 181 17.28 -1.97 -23.95
C SER A 181 18.28 -2.67 -23.04
N PRO A 182 19.61 -2.53 -23.28
CA PRO A 182 20.61 -3.18 -22.45
C PRO A 182 20.39 -2.90 -20.96
N LYS A 183 20.26 -3.98 -20.19
CA LYS A 183 20.05 -3.99 -18.73
C LYS A 183 18.68 -3.51 -18.24
N CYS A 184 17.77 -3.10 -19.12
CA CYS A 184 16.45 -2.60 -18.74
C CYS A 184 15.37 -3.58 -19.26
N PRO A 185 14.97 -4.59 -18.47
CA PRO A 185 13.99 -5.62 -18.84
C PRO A 185 12.56 -5.08 -18.78
N VAL A 186 12.29 -4.00 -19.50
CA VAL A 186 11.01 -3.28 -19.48
C VAL A 186 10.54 -3.07 -20.91
N PHE A 187 9.24 -3.23 -21.11
CA PHE A 187 8.53 -2.83 -22.32
C PHE A 187 7.54 -1.71 -22.02
N ARG A 188 7.40 -0.80 -22.97
CA ARG A 188 6.17 -0.01 -23.11
C ARG A 188 5.05 -0.91 -23.62
N TRP A 189 3.79 -0.58 -23.34
CA TRP A 189 2.64 -1.38 -23.76
C TRP A 189 2.67 -1.70 -25.24
N THR A 190 3.00 -0.72 -26.08
CA THR A 190 3.12 -0.89 -27.53
C THR A 190 4.16 -1.95 -27.92
N GLU A 191 5.33 -1.98 -27.26
CA GLU A 191 6.38 -2.97 -27.50
C GLU A 191 5.94 -4.37 -27.06
N TYR A 192 5.27 -4.45 -25.91
CA TYR A 192 4.71 -5.69 -25.40
C TYR A 192 3.62 -6.26 -26.33
N LYS A 193 2.72 -5.42 -26.84
CA LYS A 193 1.69 -5.81 -27.82
C LYS A 193 2.31 -6.40 -29.08
N GLU A 194 3.32 -5.75 -29.65
CA GLU A 194 4.00 -6.26 -30.86
C GLU A 194 4.73 -7.59 -30.57
N ALA A 195 5.37 -7.72 -29.41
CA ALA A 195 5.99 -8.98 -29.02
C ALA A 195 4.98 -10.13 -28.86
N VAL A 196 3.79 -9.86 -28.33
CA VAL A 196 2.73 -10.85 -28.15
C VAL A 196 2.08 -11.26 -29.48
N LYS A 197 1.96 -10.34 -30.44
CA LYS A 197 1.46 -10.65 -31.80
C LYS A 197 2.33 -11.66 -32.56
N GLU A 198 3.59 -11.84 -32.18
CA GLU A 198 4.45 -12.91 -32.71
C GLU A 198 4.04 -14.30 -32.19
N ILE A 199 3.42 -14.38 -31.02
CA ILE A 199 2.87 -15.61 -30.42
C ILE A 199 1.46 -15.86 -30.98
N ASP A 200 0.59 -14.85 -30.87
CA ASP A 200 -0.80 -14.92 -31.32
C ASP A 200 -1.18 -13.62 -32.06
N ARG A 201 -1.26 -13.72 -33.39
CA ARG A 201 -1.60 -12.59 -34.26
C ARG A 201 -3.02 -12.06 -34.06
N LEU A 202 -3.91 -12.86 -33.46
CA LEU A 202 -5.30 -12.52 -33.23
C LEU A 202 -5.56 -12.08 -31.78
N ALA A 203 -4.52 -11.90 -30.97
CA ALA A 203 -4.66 -11.42 -29.61
C ALA A 203 -5.30 -10.01 -29.59
N GLU A 204 -6.54 -9.95 -29.14
CA GLU A 204 -7.27 -8.70 -28.92
C GLU A 204 -6.71 -7.95 -27.71
N GLU A 205 -6.78 -6.62 -27.73
CA GLU A 205 -6.14 -5.78 -26.70
C GLU A 205 -6.75 -5.99 -25.31
N ASP A 206 -8.08 -6.12 -25.21
CA ASP A 206 -8.76 -6.37 -23.94
C ASP A 206 -8.37 -7.73 -23.34
N PHE A 207 -8.27 -8.76 -24.19
CA PHE A 207 -7.82 -10.09 -23.76
C PHE A 207 -6.36 -10.09 -23.34
N LEU A 208 -5.50 -9.34 -24.04
CA LEU A 208 -4.11 -9.17 -23.66
C LEU A 208 -3.98 -8.44 -22.32
N MET A 209 -4.74 -7.36 -22.11
CA MET A 209 -4.77 -6.64 -20.84
C MET A 209 -5.16 -7.58 -19.68
N ALA A 210 -6.24 -8.35 -19.84
CA ALA A 210 -6.65 -9.34 -18.84
C ALA A 210 -5.59 -10.43 -18.61
N SER A 211 -4.92 -10.87 -19.67
CA SER A 211 -3.82 -11.85 -19.58
C SER A 211 -2.60 -11.27 -18.85
N SER A 212 -2.26 -10.01 -19.09
CA SER A 212 -1.18 -9.30 -18.40
C SER A 212 -1.50 -9.05 -16.93
N GLN A 213 -2.74 -8.69 -16.60
CA GLN A 213 -3.21 -8.57 -15.22
C GLN A 213 -3.10 -9.91 -14.48
N TYR A 214 -3.49 -11.01 -15.13
CA TYR A 214 -3.31 -12.34 -14.57
C TYR A 214 -1.83 -12.68 -14.34
N LEU A 215 -0.94 -12.39 -15.29
CA LEU A 215 0.50 -12.59 -15.11
C LEU A 215 1.11 -11.69 -14.02
N ASN A 216 0.58 -10.48 -13.85
CA ASN A 216 0.93 -9.57 -12.77
C ASN A 216 0.53 -10.13 -11.40
N GLN A 217 -0.67 -10.72 -11.28
CA GLN A 217 -1.11 -11.40 -10.06
C GLN A 217 -0.24 -12.61 -9.72
N LEU A 218 0.28 -13.32 -10.72
CA LEU A 218 1.24 -14.41 -10.52
C LEU A 218 2.67 -13.93 -10.20
N GLY A 219 2.95 -12.63 -10.35
CA GLY A 219 4.29 -12.08 -10.18
C GLY A 219 5.27 -12.50 -11.26
N GLU A 220 4.79 -12.91 -12.44
CA GLU A 220 5.63 -13.26 -13.60
C GLU A 220 6.11 -12.00 -14.35
N ILE A 221 5.28 -10.96 -14.36
CA ILE A 221 5.59 -9.61 -14.84
C ILE A 221 5.06 -8.59 -13.83
N LEU A 222 5.45 -7.32 -13.93
CA LEU A 222 4.76 -6.24 -13.24
C LEU A 222 4.12 -5.31 -14.26
N LEU A 223 2.81 -5.11 -14.14
CA LEU A 223 2.03 -4.20 -14.98
C LEU A 223 1.87 -2.87 -14.23
N VAL A 224 2.56 -1.85 -14.69
CA VAL A 224 2.54 -0.51 -14.10
C VAL A 224 1.65 0.39 -14.93
N SER A 225 0.60 0.93 -14.31
CA SER A 225 -0.25 1.92 -14.98
C SER A 225 0.53 3.24 -15.11
N SER A 226 0.43 3.90 -16.26
CA SER A 226 1.00 5.23 -16.49
C SER A 226 0.03 6.09 -17.30
N THR A 227 0.22 7.41 -17.20
CA THR A 227 -0.63 8.41 -17.87
C THR A 227 -0.63 8.33 -19.39
N THR A 228 0.42 7.79 -20.00
CA THR A 228 0.56 7.68 -21.47
C THR A 228 0.15 6.31 -21.99
N GLU A 229 0.84 5.27 -21.53
CA GLU A 229 0.54 3.87 -21.80
C GLU A 229 1.06 2.99 -20.66
N PRO A 230 0.47 1.82 -20.40
CA PRO A 230 0.99 0.89 -19.41
C PRO A 230 2.47 0.53 -19.66
N ILE A 231 3.21 0.29 -18.59
CA ILE A 231 4.60 -0.15 -18.63
C ILE A 231 4.65 -1.58 -18.09
N VAL A 232 5.32 -2.47 -18.80
CA VAL A 232 5.43 -3.88 -18.45
C VAL A 232 6.87 -4.19 -18.06
N VAL A 233 7.11 -4.42 -16.76
CA VAL A 233 8.39 -4.92 -16.27
C VAL A 233 8.42 -6.42 -16.47
N LEU A 234 9.30 -6.91 -17.34
CA LEU A 234 9.40 -8.33 -17.72
C LEU A 234 10.15 -9.16 -16.69
N GLU A 235 10.98 -8.52 -15.86
CA GLU A 235 11.75 -9.16 -14.80
C GLU A 235 11.48 -8.45 -13.47
N PRO A 236 10.53 -8.94 -12.64
CA PRO A 236 10.18 -8.30 -11.37
C PRO A 236 11.38 -8.09 -10.43
N ASN A 237 12.34 -9.03 -10.41
CA ASN A 237 13.57 -8.92 -9.62
C ASN A 237 14.41 -7.70 -9.93
N TRP A 238 14.49 -7.32 -11.21
CA TRP A 238 15.22 -6.12 -11.60
C TRP A 238 14.64 -4.89 -10.92
N LEU A 239 13.30 -4.78 -10.84
CA LEU A 239 12.67 -3.68 -10.13
C LEU A 239 12.85 -3.81 -8.62
N CYS A 240 12.60 -4.98 -8.05
CA CYS A 240 12.58 -5.21 -6.59
C CYS A 240 13.97 -5.10 -5.95
N THR A 241 15.00 -5.62 -6.62
CA THR A 241 16.38 -5.69 -6.10
C THR A 241 17.26 -4.61 -6.72
N ASP A 242 17.36 -4.54 -8.05
CA ASP A 242 18.33 -3.63 -8.69
C ASP A 242 17.87 -2.16 -8.66
N VAL A 243 16.56 -1.92 -8.73
CA VAL A 243 15.98 -0.58 -8.64
C VAL A 243 15.68 -0.22 -7.19
N PHE A 244 14.65 -0.82 -6.58
CA PHE A 244 14.19 -0.48 -5.23
C PHE A 244 15.25 -0.75 -4.16
N GLY A 245 16.03 -1.83 -4.32
CA GLY A 245 17.17 -2.12 -3.45
C GLY A 245 18.20 -0.99 -3.43
N LYS A 246 18.41 -0.25 -4.53
CA LYS A 246 19.32 0.93 -4.55
C LYS A 246 18.63 2.23 -4.14
N VAL A 247 17.34 2.40 -4.44
CA VAL A 247 16.56 3.59 -4.04
C VAL A 247 16.46 3.67 -2.52
N MET A 248 16.03 2.59 -1.89
CA MET A 248 15.72 2.51 -0.46
C MET A 248 16.86 1.90 0.36
N ALA A 249 18.03 1.70 -0.24
CA ALA A 249 19.18 1.14 0.45
C ALA A 249 19.54 1.93 1.73
N PRO A 250 19.77 1.23 2.86
CA PRO A 250 20.38 1.82 4.04
C PRO A 250 21.81 2.35 3.77
N GLU A 251 22.30 3.25 4.62
CA GLU A 251 23.60 3.92 4.42
C GLU A 251 24.81 2.97 4.36
N ASN A 252 24.71 1.79 4.98
CA ASN A 252 25.77 0.80 5.00
C ASN A 252 25.85 -0.04 3.70
N PHE A 253 24.90 0.12 2.76
CA PHE A 253 24.98 -0.53 1.46
C PHE A 253 25.94 0.23 0.51
N PRO A 254 26.71 -0.49 -0.32
CA PRO A 254 27.78 0.11 -1.13
C PRO A 254 27.28 1.08 -2.21
N ILE A 255 26.03 0.90 -2.68
CA ILE A 255 25.41 1.75 -3.71
C ILE A 255 24.01 2.10 -3.23
N HIS A 256 23.75 3.39 -3.02
CA HIS A 256 22.48 3.90 -2.54
C HIS A 256 22.22 5.33 -3.06
N LEU A 257 20.95 5.72 -3.17
CA LEU A 257 20.54 7.08 -3.57
C LEU A 257 20.59 8.11 -2.43
N ARG A 258 20.67 7.69 -1.17
CA ARG A 258 20.68 8.62 -0.03
C ARG A 258 21.86 9.58 -0.10
N ARG A 259 21.60 10.88 0.05
CA ARG A 259 22.65 11.88 0.29
C ARG A 259 23.03 11.88 1.77
N ARG A 260 24.33 12.06 2.04
CA ARG A 260 24.88 12.23 3.40
C ARG A 260 24.28 13.43 4.16
N GLU A 261 23.71 14.39 3.44
CA GLU A 261 23.10 15.61 3.98
C GLU A 261 21.61 15.45 4.36
N GLY A 262 20.97 14.29 4.10
CA GLY A 262 19.66 13.94 4.67
C GLY A 262 18.43 14.71 4.13
N ILE A 263 18.56 15.40 2.98
CA ILE A 263 17.48 16.27 2.47
C ILE A 263 16.40 15.51 1.69
N GLY A 264 16.64 14.24 1.31
CA GLY A 264 15.69 13.45 0.50
C GLY A 264 15.47 14.01 -0.92
N ILE A 265 16.31 14.95 -1.36
CA ILE A 265 16.33 15.52 -2.71
C ILE A 265 17.54 14.94 -3.46
N VAL A 266 17.30 14.41 -4.66
CA VAL A 266 18.32 13.86 -5.54
C VAL A 266 18.22 14.49 -6.92
N THR A 267 19.33 14.67 -7.63
CA THR A 267 19.30 15.21 -9.00
C THR A 267 19.21 14.09 -10.03
N LYS A 268 18.73 14.41 -11.23
CA LYS A 268 18.74 13.48 -12.38
C LYS A 268 20.12 12.88 -12.64
N ASP A 269 21.18 13.70 -12.55
CA ASP A 269 22.57 13.25 -12.73
C ASP A 269 23.00 12.23 -11.67
N GLU A 270 22.56 12.40 -10.42
CA GLU A 270 22.83 11.44 -9.34
C GLU A 270 22.09 10.12 -9.57
N ILE A 271 20.82 10.18 -9.97
CA ILE A 271 20.05 8.99 -10.37
C ILE A 271 20.79 8.27 -11.50
N GLN A 272 21.17 8.98 -12.55
CA GLN A 272 21.92 8.41 -13.68
C GLN A 272 23.25 7.77 -13.22
N LYS A 273 23.97 8.41 -12.30
CA LYS A 273 25.24 7.88 -11.78
C LYS A 273 25.05 6.59 -10.96
N VAL A 274 24.03 6.54 -10.11
CA VAL A 274 23.72 5.38 -9.26
C VAL A 274 23.20 4.19 -10.06
N PHE A 275 22.40 4.45 -11.10
CA PHE A 275 21.75 3.42 -11.91
C PHE A 275 22.43 3.12 -13.25
N LYS A 276 23.64 3.66 -13.50
CA LYS A 276 24.40 3.42 -14.74
C LYS A 276 24.66 1.93 -15.05
N ASP A 277 24.68 1.10 -14.02
CA ASP A 277 24.86 -0.35 -14.12
C ASP A 277 23.55 -1.12 -14.22
N VAL A 278 22.40 -0.46 -13.97
CA VAL A 278 21.03 -1.03 -13.97
C VAL A 278 20.27 -0.69 -15.23
N THR A 279 20.40 0.52 -15.78
CA THR A 279 19.65 0.93 -16.98
C THR A 279 20.45 1.90 -17.83
N THR A 280 20.13 1.91 -19.12
CA THR A 280 20.58 2.95 -20.07
C THR A 280 19.49 4.01 -20.33
N ASP A 281 18.23 3.71 -19.99
CA ASP A 281 17.08 4.62 -20.10
C ASP A 281 16.71 5.12 -18.68
N VAL A 282 17.32 6.24 -18.29
CA VAL A 282 17.10 6.87 -16.97
C VAL A 282 15.73 7.54 -16.89
N ASP A 283 15.20 8.00 -18.02
CA ASP A 283 13.89 8.65 -18.08
C ASP A 283 12.76 7.65 -17.83
N LEU A 284 12.86 6.45 -18.41
CA LEU A 284 11.95 5.34 -18.10
C LEU A 284 12.05 4.92 -16.64
N LEU A 285 13.27 4.84 -16.08
CA LEU A 285 13.46 4.54 -14.65
C LEU A 285 12.77 5.60 -13.77
N ILE A 286 12.98 6.88 -14.05
CA ILE A 286 12.33 7.98 -13.32
C ILE A 286 10.82 7.89 -13.44
N THR A 287 10.31 7.60 -14.63
CA THR A 287 8.87 7.39 -14.87
C THR A 287 8.35 6.27 -13.97
N LEU A 288 9.03 5.12 -13.91
CA LEU A 288 8.66 4.02 -13.01
C LEU A 288 8.65 4.47 -11.54
N LEU A 289 9.69 5.16 -11.06
CA LEU A 289 9.74 5.66 -9.67
C LEU A 289 8.58 6.62 -9.37
N GLN A 290 8.17 7.43 -10.34
CA GLN A 290 6.99 8.27 -10.23
C GLN A 290 5.72 7.42 -10.24
N GLU A 291 5.53 6.47 -11.15
CA GLU A 291 4.30 5.67 -11.16
C GLU A 291 4.12 4.82 -9.89
N PHE A 292 5.22 4.35 -9.28
CA PHE A 292 5.21 3.70 -7.95
C PHE A 292 5.03 4.68 -6.77
N GLN A 293 4.94 5.98 -7.06
CA GLN A 293 4.80 7.08 -6.10
C GLN A 293 5.94 7.16 -5.08
N LEU A 294 7.15 6.78 -5.51
CA LEU A 294 8.36 6.90 -4.69
C LEU A 294 8.98 8.29 -4.79
N CYS A 295 8.74 9.01 -5.89
CA CYS A 295 9.28 10.35 -6.07
C CYS A 295 8.37 11.31 -6.84
N HIS A 296 8.73 12.59 -6.77
CA HIS A 296 8.13 13.66 -7.57
C HIS A 296 9.17 14.74 -7.91
N THR A 297 8.92 15.49 -8.98
CA THR A 297 9.75 16.63 -9.42
C THR A 297 8.87 17.76 -9.89
N PHE A 298 9.32 19.00 -9.67
CA PHE A 298 8.65 20.22 -10.15
C PHE A 298 9.35 20.83 -11.37
N ASP A 299 10.58 20.44 -11.65
CA ASP A 299 11.45 21.03 -12.69
C ASP A 299 12.09 20.00 -13.64
N GLY A 300 11.88 18.70 -13.38
CA GLY A 300 12.48 17.61 -14.14
C GLY A 300 13.96 17.35 -13.83
N GLN A 301 14.54 18.05 -12.85
CA GLN A 301 15.96 17.96 -12.50
C GLN A 301 16.17 17.52 -11.06
N GLU A 302 15.41 18.09 -10.12
CA GLU A 302 15.43 17.74 -8.71
C GLU A 302 14.22 16.86 -8.37
N PHE A 303 14.50 15.71 -7.76
CA PHE A 303 13.51 14.72 -7.38
C PHE A 303 13.48 14.60 -5.86
N ILE A 304 12.28 14.75 -5.30
CA ILE A 304 12.02 14.55 -3.88
C ILE A 304 11.58 13.10 -3.70
N ILE A 305 12.23 12.37 -2.79
CA ILE A 305 11.90 11.00 -2.42
C ILE A 305 11.44 11.02 -0.96
N PRO A 306 10.12 11.08 -0.69
CA PRO A 306 9.62 11.29 0.68
C PRO A 306 10.07 10.20 1.67
N GLY A 307 10.16 8.95 1.23
CA GLY A 307 10.68 7.83 2.05
C GLY A 307 12.15 7.95 2.47
N LEU A 308 12.90 8.93 1.95
CA LEU A 308 14.29 9.23 2.32
C LEU A 308 14.46 10.51 3.13
N LEU A 309 13.36 11.22 3.44
CA LEU A 309 13.42 12.41 4.29
C LEU A 309 13.83 12.01 5.72
N THR A 310 14.86 12.66 6.27
CA THR A 310 15.32 12.41 7.65
C THR A 310 15.03 13.57 8.59
N GLN A 311 14.81 14.76 8.05
CA GLN A 311 14.57 15.98 8.81
C GLN A 311 13.17 15.98 9.41
N ILE A 312 13.06 16.41 10.68
CA ILE A 312 11.79 16.76 11.30
C ILE A 312 11.44 18.23 10.99
N MET A 313 10.17 18.60 11.16
CA MET A 313 9.73 19.98 10.93
C MET A 313 10.49 20.98 11.83
N PRO A 314 11.17 21.99 11.25
CA PRO A 314 11.75 23.07 12.04
C PRO A 314 10.66 23.89 12.75
N PRO A 315 10.87 24.30 14.03
CA PRO A 315 9.85 25.00 14.80
C PRO A 315 9.30 26.25 14.09
N GLU A 316 10.14 27.01 13.41
CA GLU A 316 9.77 28.25 12.71
C GLU A 316 8.76 28.06 11.56
N LYS A 317 8.56 26.82 11.11
CA LYS A 317 7.63 26.52 10.01
C LYS A 317 6.17 26.46 10.45
N TRP A 318 5.92 26.29 11.74
CA TRP A 318 4.58 26.31 12.33
C TRP A 318 4.58 27.09 13.65
N GLN A 319 4.42 28.39 13.55
CA GLN A 319 4.42 29.32 14.69
C GLN A 319 3.05 29.91 14.94
N PRO A 320 2.77 30.41 16.16
CA PRO A 320 1.58 31.21 16.43
C PRO A 320 1.39 32.34 15.42
N THR A 321 0.14 32.57 15.03
CA THR A 321 -0.21 33.64 14.10
C THR A 321 -0.11 35.00 14.80
N ALA A 322 -0.06 36.08 14.01
CA ALA A 322 0.09 37.42 14.56
C ALA A 322 -1.11 37.86 15.43
N ASP A 323 -2.30 37.40 15.08
CA ASP A 323 -3.55 37.64 15.83
C ASP A 323 -4.27 36.29 16.10
N PRO A 324 -3.88 35.56 17.16
CA PRO A 324 -4.48 34.28 17.51
C PRO A 324 -5.98 34.37 17.80
N ALA A 325 -6.48 35.54 18.22
CA ALA A 325 -7.89 35.75 18.55
C ALA A 325 -8.78 35.81 17.29
N LYS A 326 -8.23 36.21 16.14
CA LYS A 326 -8.92 36.20 14.84
C LYS A 326 -8.66 34.96 14.00
N THR A 327 -7.66 34.17 14.39
CA THR A 327 -7.28 32.98 13.63
C THR A 327 -8.23 31.85 13.95
N VAL A 328 -8.82 31.27 12.90
CA VAL A 328 -9.60 30.03 13.04
C VAL A 328 -8.67 28.83 12.87
N TYR A 329 -8.88 27.81 13.69
CA TYR A 329 -8.17 26.54 13.64
C TYR A 329 -9.20 25.42 13.57
N PHE A 330 -8.97 24.46 12.68
CA PHE A 330 -9.74 23.23 12.58
C PHE A 330 -8.76 22.07 12.49
N GLY A 331 -9.19 20.90 12.94
CA GLY A 331 -8.37 19.74 12.70
C GLY A 331 -9.07 18.43 12.91
N LYS A 332 -8.57 17.43 12.20
CA LYS A 332 -9.00 16.05 12.28
C LYS A 332 -7.80 15.14 12.49
N GLN A 333 -8.07 13.98 13.04
CA GLN A 333 -7.08 12.93 13.24
C GLN A 333 -7.63 11.63 12.69
N VAL A 334 -6.81 10.94 11.91
CA VAL A 334 -7.04 9.56 11.49
C VAL A 334 -6.15 8.68 12.34
N GLN A 335 -6.72 7.84 13.21
CA GLN A 335 -5.99 7.03 14.18
C GLN A 335 -6.21 5.54 13.92
N CYS A 336 -5.18 4.70 14.06
CA CYS A 336 -5.31 3.24 14.06
C CYS A 336 -6.26 2.78 15.18
N ALA A 337 -7.25 1.95 14.87
CA ALA A 337 -8.33 1.61 15.80
C ALA A 337 -7.86 0.78 17.01
N ASP A 338 -7.04 -0.25 16.79
CA ASP A 338 -6.53 -1.09 17.89
C ASP A 338 -5.07 -1.50 17.70
N THR A 339 -4.48 -2.22 18.67
CA THR A 339 -3.05 -2.59 18.68
C THR A 339 -2.61 -3.36 17.43
N THR A 340 -3.51 -4.09 16.79
CA THR A 340 -3.25 -4.88 15.59
C THR A 340 -3.17 -4.02 14.32
N ASP A 341 -3.64 -2.78 14.37
CA ASP A 341 -3.57 -1.82 13.27
C ASP A 341 -2.23 -1.08 13.20
N MET A 342 -1.78 -0.79 11.98
CA MET A 342 -0.71 0.15 11.69
C MET A 342 -0.90 0.74 10.29
N PHE A 343 -0.38 1.94 10.03
CA PHE A 343 -0.21 2.37 8.65
C PHE A 343 0.98 1.64 8.02
N SER A 344 0.82 1.18 6.77
CA SER A 344 1.93 0.61 6.03
C SER A 344 3.03 1.65 5.83
N PHE A 345 4.29 1.22 5.72
CA PHE A 345 5.41 2.16 5.58
C PHE A 345 5.37 2.96 4.26
N GLY A 346 4.63 2.47 3.26
CA GLY A 346 4.38 3.19 2.01
C GLY A 346 3.36 4.33 2.16
N PHE A 347 2.47 4.27 3.15
CA PHE A 347 1.33 5.16 3.28
C PHE A 347 1.72 6.64 3.34
N PHE A 348 2.44 7.07 4.37
CA PHE A 348 2.71 8.49 4.57
C PHE A 348 3.62 9.10 3.47
N PRO A 349 4.69 8.43 3.02
CA PRO A 349 5.47 8.88 1.86
C PRO A 349 4.63 9.07 0.59
N ARG A 350 3.61 8.23 0.37
CA ARG A 350 2.70 8.37 -0.77
C ARG A 350 1.69 9.50 -0.58
N VAL A 351 1.17 9.71 0.63
CA VAL A 351 0.39 10.92 0.97
C VAL A 351 1.19 12.17 0.61
N GLN A 352 2.47 12.25 1.01
CA GLN A 352 3.35 13.37 0.65
C GLN A 352 3.54 13.51 -0.86
N THR A 353 3.69 12.39 -1.57
CA THR A 353 3.80 12.37 -3.04
C THR A 353 2.52 12.85 -3.72
N ARG A 354 1.34 12.47 -3.23
CA ARG A 354 0.04 12.96 -3.73
C ARG A 354 -0.16 14.43 -3.47
N LEU A 355 0.22 14.93 -2.28
CA LEU A 355 0.18 16.36 -1.97
C LEU A 355 1.02 17.15 -2.98
N MET A 356 2.22 16.68 -3.33
CA MET A 356 3.05 17.34 -4.35
C MET A 356 2.41 17.33 -5.76
N ARG A 357 1.69 16.27 -6.12
CA ARG A 357 1.05 16.13 -7.44
C ARG A 357 -0.23 16.93 -7.61
N GLN A 358 -1.04 17.00 -6.56
CA GLN A 358 -2.42 17.52 -6.63
C GLN A 358 -2.51 18.99 -6.23
N LEU A 359 -1.59 19.48 -5.40
CA LEU A 359 -1.62 20.88 -4.95
C LEU A 359 -0.96 21.81 -5.97
N LYS A 360 -1.56 23.00 -6.15
CA LYS A 360 -1.01 24.06 -6.99
C LYS A 360 0.29 24.62 -6.43
N ASN A 361 0.35 24.80 -5.11
CA ASN A 361 1.52 25.32 -4.41
C ASN A 361 2.38 24.15 -3.92
N ARG A 362 3.69 24.25 -4.14
CA ARG A 362 4.66 23.25 -3.68
C ARG A 362 4.61 23.12 -2.15
N PRO A 363 4.25 21.95 -1.60
CA PRO A 363 4.25 21.75 -0.15
C PRO A 363 5.69 21.69 0.39
N LEU A 364 5.83 22.01 1.69
CA LEU A 364 7.05 21.77 2.45
C LEU A 364 6.95 20.40 3.11
N LEU A 365 7.99 19.57 3.01
CA LEU A 365 7.96 18.19 3.47
C LEU A 365 9.07 17.90 4.47
N TRP A 366 8.77 17.00 5.41
CA TRP A 366 9.66 16.46 6.44
C TRP A 366 9.40 14.96 6.57
N ARG A 367 10.23 14.24 7.32
CA ARG A 367 10.07 12.80 7.53
C ARG A 367 8.68 12.42 8.03
N ASP A 368 8.15 13.20 8.96
CA ASP A 368 6.90 12.95 9.69
C ASP A 368 5.86 14.06 9.49
N GLY A 369 6.04 14.92 8.48
CA GLY A 369 5.10 16.00 8.25
C GLY A 369 5.11 16.61 6.86
N ALA A 370 4.05 17.35 6.57
CA ALA A 370 3.92 18.19 5.39
C ALA A 370 3.19 19.48 5.76
N LYS A 371 3.64 20.61 5.20
CA LYS A 371 2.93 21.88 5.28
C LYS A 371 2.46 22.29 3.89
N CYS A 372 1.16 22.50 3.77
CA CYS A 372 0.47 22.96 2.58
C CYS A 372 -0.04 24.39 2.82
N PHE A 373 -0.19 25.16 1.76
CA PHE A 373 -0.73 26.51 1.85
C PHE A 373 -1.45 26.87 0.56
N ASP A 374 -2.58 27.57 0.69
CA ASP A 374 -3.28 28.20 -0.42
C ASP A 374 -3.82 29.55 0.02
N TRP A 375 -3.45 30.61 -0.70
CA TRP A 375 -3.80 32.00 -0.41
C TRP A 375 -3.73 32.41 1.07
N ASN A 376 -4.83 32.30 1.82
CA ASN A 376 -5.01 32.68 3.22
C ASN A 376 -5.22 31.48 4.18
N VAL A 377 -5.00 30.26 3.71
CA VAL A 377 -5.12 29.01 4.46
C VAL A 377 -3.79 28.28 4.50
N GLU A 378 -3.41 27.83 5.68
CA GLU A 378 -2.27 26.94 5.88
C GLU A 378 -2.76 25.62 6.48
N SER A 379 -2.16 24.52 6.06
CA SER A 379 -2.40 23.20 6.63
C SER A 379 -1.10 22.52 7.05
N LEU A 380 -1.11 21.88 8.21
CA LEU A 380 -0.06 21.02 8.72
C LEU A 380 -0.59 19.60 8.86
N ILE A 381 0.01 18.67 8.10
CA ILE A 381 -0.22 17.24 8.20
C ILE A 381 0.96 16.64 8.98
N LYS A 382 0.72 15.92 10.07
CA LYS A 382 1.77 15.35 10.93
C LYS A 382 1.46 13.92 11.31
N LEU A 383 2.40 13.02 11.05
CA LEU A 383 2.38 11.64 11.55
C LEU A 383 2.82 11.63 13.02
N SER A 384 2.11 10.89 13.87
CA SER A 384 2.45 10.73 15.28
C SER A 384 3.79 10.01 15.45
N ALA A 385 4.45 10.21 16.60
CA ALA A 385 5.77 9.64 16.86
C ALA A 385 5.78 8.10 16.86
N ASP A 386 4.65 7.47 17.20
CA ASP A 386 4.46 6.01 17.15
C ASP A 386 4.00 5.52 15.76
N GLY A 387 3.73 6.43 14.82
CA GLY A 387 3.28 6.10 13.46
C GLY A 387 1.83 5.62 13.37
N ARG A 388 1.02 5.81 14.42
CA ARG A 388 -0.34 5.25 14.52
C ARG A 388 -1.46 6.27 14.37
N ALA A 389 -1.15 7.55 14.19
CA ALA A 389 -2.13 8.59 13.92
C ALA A 389 -1.58 9.64 12.95
N VAL A 390 -2.44 10.17 12.09
CA VAL A 390 -2.14 11.34 11.26
C VAL A 390 -3.04 12.49 11.69
N ASN A 391 -2.42 13.59 12.09
CA ASN A 391 -3.10 14.83 12.45
C ASN A 391 -3.12 15.77 11.23
N ILE A 392 -4.29 16.30 10.90
CA ILE A 392 -4.49 17.35 9.90
C ILE A 392 -4.95 18.59 10.65
N CYS A 393 -4.13 19.64 10.65
CA CYS A 393 -4.46 20.93 11.25
C CYS A 393 -4.54 21.97 10.14
N VAL A 394 -5.64 22.71 10.06
CA VAL A 394 -5.86 23.77 9.08
C VAL A 394 -6.14 25.08 9.81
N ARG A 395 -5.59 26.19 9.33
CA ARG A 395 -5.81 27.52 9.91
C ARG A 395 -5.96 28.62 8.87
N SER A 396 -6.67 29.67 9.25
CA SER A 396 -6.72 30.94 8.51
C SER A 396 -6.67 32.14 9.45
N GLU A 397 -5.72 33.04 9.24
CA GLU A 397 -5.62 34.32 9.99
C GLU A 397 -6.76 35.30 9.65
N GLN A 398 -7.42 35.10 8.51
CA GLN A 398 -8.52 35.95 8.05
C GLN A 398 -9.89 35.41 8.45
N ALA A 399 -9.94 34.39 9.30
CA ALA A 399 -11.15 33.66 9.65
C ALA A 399 -11.89 33.10 8.41
N ASP A 400 -11.16 32.76 7.34
CA ASP A 400 -11.73 32.17 6.12
C ASP A 400 -12.06 30.70 6.35
N LYS A 401 -13.18 30.51 7.03
CA LYS A 401 -13.75 29.21 7.32
C LYS A 401 -13.93 28.40 6.00
N PRO A 402 -14.60 28.89 4.93
CA PRO A 402 -14.88 28.06 3.74
C PRO A 402 -13.63 27.47 3.09
N SER A 403 -12.57 28.27 2.96
CA SER A 403 -11.31 27.81 2.40
C SER A 403 -10.61 26.78 3.32
N CYS A 404 -10.70 26.93 4.65
CA CYS A 404 -10.22 25.92 5.58
C CYS A 404 -10.93 24.56 5.40
N ARG A 405 -12.27 24.57 5.24
CA ARG A 405 -13.05 23.34 5.00
C ARG A 405 -12.59 22.66 3.71
N GLN A 406 -12.43 23.43 2.63
CA GLN A 406 -12.00 22.90 1.34
C GLN A 406 -10.61 22.27 1.41
N MET A 407 -9.66 22.93 2.09
CA MET A 407 -8.31 22.39 2.30
C MET A 407 -8.35 21.11 3.15
N LEU A 408 -9.13 21.09 4.24
CA LEU A 408 -9.27 19.91 5.09
C LEU A 408 -9.84 18.73 4.29
N ALA A 409 -10.98 18.92 3.62
CA ALA A 409 -11.63 17.87 2.83
C ALA A 409 -10.74 17.33 1.69
N LEU A 410 -9.95 18.20 1.05
CA LEU A 410 -8.98 17.77 0.04
C LEU A 410 -7.91 16.83 0.63
N ILE A 411 -7.36 17.19 1.79
CA ILE A 411 -6.30 16.40 2.45
C ILE A 411 -6.88 15.09 2.99
N GLU A 412 -8.09 15.12 3.56
CA GLU A 412 -8.80 13.91 3.99
C GLU A 412 -9.00 12.94 2.84
N ASN A 413 -9.50 13.42 1.69
CA ASN A 413 -9.65 12.59 0.51
C ASN A 413 -8.32 11.97 0.05
N ILE A 414 -7.21 12.72 0.11
CA ILE A 414 -5.88 12.16 -0.20
C ILE A 414 -5.52 11.05 0.80
N LEU A 415 -5.73 11.26 2.10
CA LEU A 415 -5.43 10.27 3.14
C LEU A 415 -6.28 9.01 2.97
N THR A 416 -7.59 9.14 2.78
CA THR A 416 -8.50 8.01 2.59
C THR A 416 -8.13 7.19 1.36
N ASN A 417 -7.88 7.84 0.22
CA ASN A 417 -7.47 7.12 -0.99
C ASN A 417 -6.13 6.38 -0.79
N GLU A 418 -5.16 6.98 -0.10
CA GLU A 418 -3.88 6.32 0.17
C GLU A 418 -3.96 5.21 1.22
N LEU A 419 -4.91 5.30 2.18
CA LEU A 419 -5.22 4.18 3.08
C LEU A 419 -5.76 3.00 2.29
N ASP A 420 -6.75 3.24 1.42
CA ASP A 420 -7.38 2.22 0.57
C ASP A 420 -6.40 1.60 -0.44
N GLU A 421 -5.40 2.36 -0.90
CA GLU A 421 -4.40 1.85 -1.84
C GLU A 421 -3.22 1.14 -1.15
N CYS A 422 -2.77 1.60 0.02
CA CYS A 422 -1.49 1.20 0.60
C CYS A 422 -1.60 0.49 1.95
N SER A 423 -2.67 0.73 2.70
CA SER A 423 -2.91 0.16 4.03
C SER A 423 -4.33 -0.42 4.13
N PRO A 424 -4.78 -1.21 3.15
CA PRO A 424 -6.20 -1.43 3.00
C PRO A 424 -6.77 -2.37 4.10
N GLY A 425 -5.92 -3.14 4.78
CA GLY A 425 -6.31 -3.94 5.95
C GLY A 425 -6.23 -3.21 7.28
N THR A 426 -5.86 -1.93 7.29
CA THR A 426 -5.77 -1.10 8.48
C THR A 426 -7.13 -0.50 8.81
N THR A 427 -7.61 -0.76 10.02
CA THR A 427 -8.82 -0.12 10.54
C THR A 427 -8.46 1.19 11.22
N THR A 428 -9.24 2.23 10.94
CA THR A 428 -9.01 3.57 11.46
C THR A 428 -10.25 4.15 12.12
N GLU A 429 -10.03 5.06 13.06
CA GLU A 429 -11.04 5.90 13.69
C GLU A 429 -10.77 7.36 13.32
N GLU A 430 -11.83 8.07 12.94
CA GLU A 430 -11.80 9.52 12.77
C GLU A 430 -12.07 10.23 14.09
N ARG A 431 -11.28 11.27 14.35
CA ARG A 431 -11.34 12.07 15.58
C ARG A 431 -11.20 13.55 15.25
N VAL A 432 -11.71 14.41 16.12
CA VAL A 432 -11.64 15.87 15.98
C VAL A 432 -10.56 16.42 16.89
N LEU A 433 -9.64 17.23 16.36
CA LEU A 433 -8.56 17.84 17.15
C LEU A 433 -9.09 18.96 18.05
N SER A 434 -8.53 19.07 19.26
CA SER A 434 -8.82 20.15 20.21
C SER A 434 -8.44 21.52 19.64
N ALA A 435 -9.41 22.40 19.43
CA ALA A 435 -9.21 23.75 18.92
C ALA A 435 -8.30 24.56 19.85
N ARG A 436 -8.44 24.37 21.16
CA ARG A 436 -7.55 24.95 22.17
C ARG A 436 -6.11 24.45 22.00
N ALA A 437 -5.88 23.15 21.87
CA ALA A 437 -4.53 22.62 21.69
C ALA A 437 -3.88 23.14 20.40
N LEU A 438 -4.67 23.31 19.34
CA LEU A 438 -4.22 23.92 18.08
C LEU A 438 -3.85 25.40 18.26
N ARG A 439 -4.70 26.20 18.92
CA ARG A 439 -4.44 27.62 19.24
C ARG A 439 -3.22 27.81 20.13
N GLU A 440 -2.98 26.89 21.06
CA GLU A 440 -1.84 26.90 21.97
C GLU A 440 -0.55 26.32 21.35
N HIS A 441 -0.60 25.81 20.11
CA HIS A 441 0.54 25.19 19.41
C HIS A 441 1.20 24.07 20.22
N ARG A 442 0.39 23.24 20.87
CA ARG A 442 0.92 22.10 21.64
C ARG A 442 1.57 21.08 20.70
N GLU A 443 2.67 20.48 21.17
CA GLU A 443 3.35 19.42 20.44
C GLU A 443 2.49 18.15 20.35
N GLU A 444 1.84 17.79 21.47
CA GLU A 444 0.82 16.77 21.55
C GLU A 444 -0.56 17.41 21.49
N VAL A 445 -1.28 17.14 20.40
CA VAL A 445 -2.62 17.66 20.17
C VAL A 445 -3.65 16.62 20.61
N TYR A 446 -4.50 16.98 21.56
CA TYR A 446 -5.60 16.13 22.00
C TYR A 446 -6.68 16.02 20.94
N SER A 447 -7.42 14.92 20.96
CA SER A 447 -8.51 14.66 20.03
C SER A 447 -9.70 13.98 20.70
N TYR A 448 -10.89 14.25 20.18
CA TYR A 448 -12.17 13.72 20.64
C TYR A 448 -12.69 12.71 19.62
N SER A 449 -13.25 11.59 20.08
CA SER A 449 -13.97 10.66 19.19
C SER A 449 -15.24 11.31 18.65
N MET A 450 -15.70 10.86 17.49
CA MET A 450 -16.97 11.35 16.92
C MET A 450 -18.15 11.10 17.85
N ASP A 451 -18.27 9.92 18.47
CA ASP A 451 -19.31 9.62 19.47
C ASP A 451 -19.40 10.67 20.59
N LYS A 452 -18.24 11.18 21.03
CA LYS A 452 -18.17 12.18 22.09
C LYS A 452 -18.58 13.56 21.61
N ILE A 453 -18.25 13.89 20.36
CA ILE A 453 -18.69 15.13 19.71
C ILE A 453 -20.20 15.10 19.48
N ASP A 454 -20.73 14.00 18.95
CA ASP A 454 -22.17 13.87 18.64
C ASP A 454 -23.00 13.88 19.93
N LYS A 455 -22.55 13.19 20.98
CA LYS A 455 -23.18 13.29 22.31
C LYS A 455 -23.17 14.73 22.85
N ALA A 456 -22.07 15.46 22.69
CA ALA A 456 -22.00 16.85 23.15
C ALA A 456 -22.98 17.76 22.37
N LYS A 457 -23.17 17.53 21.06
CA LYS A 457 -24.19 18.25 20.27
C LYS A 457 -25.62 18.01 20.75
N GLU A 458 -25.93 16.77 21.13
CA GLU A 458 -27.26 16.40 21.64
C GLU A 458 -27.56 16.99 23.03
N GLU A 459 -26.52 17.31 23.80
CA GLU A 459 -26.63 17.83 25.17
C GLU A 459 -26.61 19.37 25.20
N ASP A 460 -25.46 19.98 25.51
CA ASP A 460 -25.30 21.43 25.71
C ASP A 460 -24.33 22.08 24.71
N GLY A 461 -23.84 21.33 23.72
CA GLY A 461 -22.85 21.77 22.75
C GLY A 461 -21.42 21.79 23.32
N ILE A 462 -21.18 21.24 24.50
CA ILE A 462 -19.90 21.34 25.20
C ILE A 462 -19.25 19.97 25.33
N VAL A 463 -18.03 19.84 24.81
CA VAL A 463 -17.20 18.64 25.04
C VAL A 463 -16.24 18.87 26.19
N HIS A 464 -16.22 17.94 27.15
CA HIS A 464 -15.31 17.97 28.28
C HIS A 464 -14.07 17.12 28.02
N HIS A 465 -12.88 17.65 28.27
CA HIS A 465 -11.63 16.89 28.17
C HIS A 465 -11.45 15.96 29.37
N ASP A 466 -11.33 14.65 29.14
CA ASP A 466 -11.37 13.63 30.21
C ASP A 466 -10.22 13.75 31.22
N ILE A 467 -9.02 14.10 30.75
CA ILE A 467 -7.82 14.17 31.58
C ILE A 467 -7.62 15.56 32.20
N LEU A 468 -7.67 16.61 31.37
CA LEU A 468 -7.32 17.97 31.77
C LEU A 468 -8.51 18.78 32.33
N GLY A 469 -9.74 18.27 32.21
CA GLY A 469 -10.93 18.85 32.84
C GLY A 469 -11.40 20.19 32.28
N PHE A 470 -10.81 20.69 31.20
CA PHE A 470 -11.33 21.86 30.49
C PHE A 470 -12.46 21.45 29.54
N SER A 471 -13.29 22.42 29.17
CA SER A 471 -14.35 22.25 28.16
C SER A 471 -14.04 23.02 26.88
N GLU A 472 -14.59 22.54 25.77
CA GLU A 472 -14.57 23.20 24.47
C GLU A 472 -15.96 23.20 23.85
N ASP A 473 -16.28 24.25 23.11
CA ASP A 473 -17.51 24.36 22.34
C ASP A 473 -17.38 23.51 21.06
N VAL A 474 -18.38 22.71 20.74
CA VAL A 474 -18.37 21.85 19.55
C VAL A 474 -18.30 22.69 18.26
N ASP A 475 -18.88 23.90 18.23
CA ASP A 475 -18.83 24.78 17.06
C ASP A 475 -17.44 25.39 16.82
N ASP A 476 -16.60 25.41 17.85
CA ASP A 476 -15.19 25.78 17.77
C ASP A 476 -14.32 24.64 17.23
N LEU A 477 -14.76 23.39 17.42
CA LEU A 477 -14.05 22.18 17.01
C LEU A 477 -14.43 21.75 15.60
N LEU A 478 -15.72 21.83 15.30
CA LEU A 478 -16.27 21.48 14.02
C LEU A 478 -16.32 22.67 13.10
N TYR A 479 -16.17 22.36 11.83
CA TYR A 479 -16.57 23.27 10.79
C TYR A 479 -18.10 23.26 10.71
N GLY A 480 -18.76 24.39 11.01
CA GLY A 480 -20.22 24.50 11.23
C GLY A 480 -21.12 23.68 10.30
N GLU A 481 -22.17 23.10 10.92
CA GLU A 481 -23.22 22.19 10.41
C GLU A 481 -22.85 21.38 9.16
N ARG A 482 -22.64 20.07 9.36
CA ARG A 482 -22.98 19.11 8.30
C ARG A 482 -24.44 19.42 7.97
N ASP A 483 -24.73 19.89 6.76
CA ASP A 483 -26.11 19.98 6.30
C ASP A 483 -26.76 18.62 6.62
N ASP A 484 -27.93 18.63 7.26
CA ASP A 484 -28.69 17.46 7.74
C ASP A 484 -28.96 16.39 6.65
N GLU A 485 -28.55 16.64 5.40
CA GLU A 485 -28.57 15.70 4.27
C GLU A 485 -27.42 14.67 4.28
N GLU A 486 -26.32 14.89 5.03
CA GLU A 486 -25.23 13.91 5.14
C GLU A 486 -25.52 12.78 6.16
N GLU A 487 -26.40 13.00 7.14
CA GLU A 487 -26.74 11.99 8.17
C GLU A 487 -27.73 10.93 7.69
N GLU A 488 -28.59 11.21 6.70
CA GLU A 488 -29.44 10.18 6.09
C GLU A 488 -28.67 9.17 5.22
N GLN A 489 -27.37 9.40 4.96
CA GLN A 489 -26.50 8.45 4.25
C GLN A 489 -25.46 7.76 5.14
N GLY A 490 -25.42 8.10 6.44
CA GLY A 490 -24.40 7.60 7.39
C GLY A 490 -24.76 6.32 8.14
N ALA A 491 -26.00 5.82 8.03
CA ALA A 491 -26.41 4.56 8.61
C ALA A 491 -27.11 3.70 7.55
N VAL A 492 -26.61 2.48 7.36
CA VAL A 492 -26.96 1.51 6.29
C VAL A 492 -26.10 1.71 5.04
N GLY A 493 -25.15 0.79 4.85
CA GLY A 493 -24.38 0.69 3.62
C GLY A 493 -25.30 0.63 2.40
N ASN A 494 -25.30 1.71 1.62
CA ASN A 494 -25.73 1.72 0.24
C ASN A 494 -25.14 2.92 -0.49
N ARG A 495 -24.43 2.63 -1.58
CA ARG A 495 -24.01 3.60 -2.61
C ARG A 495 -25.23 4.32 -3.15
N VAL A 496 -25.30 5.65 -3.03
CA VAL A 496 -26.15 6.47 -3.91
C VAL A 496 -25.45 7.76 -4.33
N GLN A 497 -25.43 7.96 -5.65
CA GLN A 497 -24.98 9.13 -6.40
C GLN A 497 -25.83 10.37 -6.08
N GLN A 498 -25.20 11.55 -5.96
CA GLN A 498 -25.90 12.81 -6.21
C GLN A 498 -25.21 13.67 -7.29
N LYS A 499 -26.09 14.27 -8.10
CA LYS A 499 -25.88 15.00 -9.35
C LYS A 499 -25.35 16.42 -9.09
N ILE A 500 -24.30 16.80 -9.82
CA ILE A 500 -24.06 18.20 -10.18
C ILE A 500 -24.45 18.39 -11.64
N VAL A 501 -25.35 19.33 -11.88
CA VAL A 501 -25.86 19.71 -13.20
C VAL A 501 -24.90 20.69 -13.88
N GLY A 502 -24.37 20.28 -15.04
CA GLY A 502 -23.70 21.14 -16.03
C GLY A 502 -23.24 20.27 -17.21
N GLY A 503 -23.97 20.35 -18.35
CA GLY A 503 -23.87 19.45 -19.52
C GLY A 503 -22.48 19.32 -20.15
N TYR A 504 -22.14 18.25 -20.89
CA TYR A 504 -22.88 17.55 -21.93
C TYR A 504 -22.74 16.01 -21.79
N GLY A 505 -23.76 15.28 -22.26
CA GLY A 505 -24.10 13.94 -21.81
C GLY A 505 -23.23 12.76 -22.28
N ASN A 506 -23.21 11.74 -21.43
CA ASN A 506 -22.93 10.34 -21.77
C ASN A 506 -23.79 9.41 -20.90
N THR A 507 -24.30 8.34 -21.53
CA THR A 507 -25.25 7.35 -21.01
C THR A 507 -24.61 6.45 -19.94
N ILE A 508 -25.32 6.26 -18.81
CA ILE A 508 -24.92 5.39 -17.70
C ILE A 508 -25.50 3.99 -17.90
N ILE A 509 -24.66 2.94 -17.83
CA ILE A 509 -25.06 1.53 -17.71
C ILE A 509 -24.58 1.03 -16.34
N ASN A 510 -25.47 0.48 -15.51
CA ASN A 510 -25.16 -0.10 -14.19
C ASN A 510 -24.56 -1.51 -14.33
N PRO A 511 -23.46 -1.86 -13.63
CA PRO A 511 -23.00 -3.24 -13.54
C PRO A 511 -23.56 -3.95 -12.29
N GLY A 512 -24.12 -5.13 -12.51
CA GLY A 512 -24.49 -6.10 -11.47
C GLY A 512 -23.31 -6.95 -10.99
N GLU A 513 -23.58 -7.72 -9.96
CA GLU A 513 -22.71 -8.63 -9.20
C GLU A 513 -21.64 -9.39 -10.02
N GLY A 514 -20.40 -9.35 -9.54
CA GLY A 514 -19.26 -10.10 -10.10
C GLY A 514 -17.94 -9.34 -10.03
N SER A 515 -17.42 -9.05 -8.84
CA SER A 515 -16.18 -8.28 -8.66
C SER A 515 -14.94 -9.19 -8.57
N VAL A 516 -14.20 -9.25 -9.68
CA VAL A 516 -12.77 -9.59 -9.75
C VAL A 516 -11.98 -8.41 -9.19
N VAL A 517 -10.99 -8.68 -8.35
CA VAL A 517 -10.19 -7.64 -7.68
C VAL A 517 -8.92 -7.37 -8.48
N ASN A 518 -8.75 -6.11 -8.88
CA ASN A 518 -7.53 -5.56 -9.47
C ASN A 518 -6.49 -5.20 -8.40
N VAL A 519 -5.25 -5.56 -8.65
CA VAL A 519 -4.06 -4.98 -8.00
C VAL A 519 -3.65 -3.79 -8.87
N TYR A 520 -3.59 -2.59 -8.29
CA TYR A 520 -3.37 -1.27 -8.91
C TYR A 520 -4.50 -0.75 -9.83
N HIS A 521 -5.19 0.31 -9.39
CA HIS A 521 -5.89 1.27 -10.27
C HIS A 521 -5.58 2.71 -9.82
N GLY A 522 -4.68 3.37 -10.55
CA GLY A 522 -4.92 4.77 -10.87
C GLY A 522 -6.10 4.84 -11.84
N ALA A 523 -7.00 5.80 -11.63
CA ALA A 523 -8.26 5.93 -12.36
C ALA A 523 -8.11 5.87 -13.90
N VAL A 524 -8.94 5.06 -14.57
CA VAL A 524 -9.10 5.07 -16.03
C VAL A 524 -10.59 5.09 -16.40
N GLY A 525 -10.96 5.99 -17.31
CA GLY A 525 -12.28 6.07 -17.93
C GLY A 525 -12.40 5.19 -19.19
N ALA A 526 -13.46 4.37 -19.21
CA ALA A 526 -14.27 3.81 -20.31
C ALA A 526 -13.65 3.43 -21.68
N ILE A 527 -13.83 2.14 -22.05
CA ILE A 527 -13.99 1.67 -23.45
C ILE A 527 -15.22 0.72 -23.53
N GLY A 528 -16.16 1.05 -24.43
CA GLY A 528 -16.96 0.17 -25.29
C GLY A 528 -17.75 -1.02 -24.75
N ALA A 529 -19.09 -0.92 -24.74
CA ALA A 529 -20.03 -2.02 -24.51
C ALA A 529 -20.11 -3.03 -25.68
N ILE A 530 -20.17 -4.33 -25.38
CA ILE A 530 -20.60 -5.39 -26.32
C ILE A 530 -21.61 -6.37 -25.66
N GLY A 531 -22.69 -6.56 -26.41
CA GLY A 531 -23.83 -7.50 -26.32
C GLY A 531 -23.81 -8.69 -25.36
N ARG A 532 -24.91 -8.81 -24.61
CA ARG A 532 -25.38 -10.06 -23.98
C ARG A 532 -25.71 -11.10 -25.06
N LEU A 533 -25.04 -12.25 -25.03
CA LEU A 533 -25.51 -13.49 -25.64
C LEU A 533 -26.48 -14.17 -24.67
N GLN A 534 -27.72 -14.37 -25.11
CA GLN A 534 -28.72 -15.19 -24.42
C GLN A 534 -28.40 -16.67 -24.64
N LEU A 535 -28.48 -17.44 -23.55
CA LEU A 535 -28.47 -18.90 -23.54
C LEU A 535 -29.81 -19.42 -24.08
N GLU A 536 -29.74 -20.28 -25.09
CA GLU A 536 -30.86 -21.08 -25.59
C GLU A 536 -31.18 -22.20 -24.59
N ASP A 537 -32.43 -22.28 -24.16
CA ASP A 537 -33.02 -23.50 -23.61
C ASP A 537 -34.12 -23.99 -24.56
N ASN A 538 -34.01 -25.27 -24.91
CA ASN A 538 -34.93 -26.04 -25.74
C ASN A 538 -36.30 -26.18 -25.08
N VAL A 539 -37.37 -25.71 -25.74
CA VAL A 539 -38.69 -26.36 -25.65
C VAL A 539 -39.39 -26.32 -27.02
N SER A 540 -39.80 -27.50 -27.46
CA SER A 540 -40.63 -27.81 -28.61
C SER A 540 -42.01 -27.13 -28.55
N GLU A 541 -42.50 -26.60 -29.66
CA GLU A 541 -43.85 -26.89 -30.18
C GLU A 541 -44.09 -26.26 -31.57
N THR A 542 -45.11 -26.80 -32.21
CA THR A 542 -45.40 -26.90 -33.64
C THR A 542 -46.06 -25.69 -34.31
N SER A 543 -46.06 -25.72 -35.66
CA SER A 543 -46.90 -24.96 -36.62
C SER A 543 -46.53 -23.48 -36.83
N SER A 544 -46.84 -22.78 -37.91
CA SER A 544 -47.19 -23.00 -39.32
C SER A 544 -47.30 -21.59 -39.92
N ASP A 545 -46.93 -21.42 -41.19
CA ASP A 545 -47.34 -20.32 -42.09
C ASP A 545 -46.75 -18.88 -41.98
N ARG A 546 -45.97 -18.55 -43.02
CA ARG A 546 -46.18 -17.48 -44.04
C ARG A 546 -45.84 -16.00 -43.77
N LEU A 547 -45.06 -15.48 -44.74
CA LEU A 547 -45.04 -14.13 -45.37
C LEU A 547 -44.52 -12.97 -44.50
N ALA A 548 -43.87 -11.90 -44.97
CA ALA A 548 -43.16 -11.46 -46.18
C ALA A 548 -42.75 -9.99 -45.88
N LEU A 549 -41.62 -9.50 -46.42
CA LEU A 549 -41.33 -8.09 -46.83
C LEU A 549 -41.58 -6.99 -45.77
N GLU A 550 -40.59 -6.21 -45.32
CA GLU A 550 -39.70 -5.28 -46.02
C GLU A 550 -38.44 -5.00 -45.20
#